data_AF-F4LS92-F1
#
_entry.id   AF-F4LS92-F1
#
_cell.length_a   1.000
_cell.length_b   1.000
_cell.length_c   1.000
_cell.angle_alpha   90.00
_cell.angle_beta   90.00
_cell.angle_gamma   90.00
#
_symmetry.space_group_name_H-M   'P 1'
#
loop_
_entity.id
_entity.type
_entity.pdbx_description
1 polymer ?
#
loop_
_entity_poly.entity_id
_entity_poly.type
_entity_poly.pdbx_seq_one_letter_code
_entity_poly.pdbx_strand_id
1 'polypeptide(L)' 'MNIEDKIETARKALHNALKGKDNEEKVLEISREIDKYIIEYYKEDKSKKY' A
#
# COMPACT_ATOMS: atom_id res chain seq x y z
N MET A 1 0.33 -9.35 -10.72
CA MET A 1 -0.14 -9.03 -9.34
C MET A 1 -1.26 -8.03 -9.50
N ASN A 2 -2.43 -8.34 -8.95
CA ASN A 2 -3.54 -7.39 -8.94
C ASN A 2 -3.22 -6.29 -7.91
N ILE A 3 -3.91 -5.15 -8.00
CA ILE A 3 -3.70 -4.03 -7.08
C ILE A 3 -3.94 -4.43 -5.61
N GLU A 4 -4.86 -5.36 -5.36
CA GLU A 4 -5.10 -5.95 -4.03
C GLU A 4 -3.85 -6.67 -3.48
N ASP A 5 -3.15 -7.43 -4.32
CA ASP A 5 -1.92 -8.12 -3.94
C ASP A 5 -0.78 -7.13 -3.61
N LYS A 6 -0.71 -6.02 -4.37
CA LYS A 6 0.25 -4.93 -4.11
C LYS A 6 -0.01 -4.28 -2.76
N ILE A 7 -1.28 -4.00 -2.46
CA ILE A 7 -1.70 -3.45 -1.16
C ILE A 7 -1.32 -4.39 -0.02
N GLU A 8 -1.60 -5.69 -0.13
CA GLU A 8 -1.27 -6.68 0.90
C GLU A 8 0.25 -6.82 1.12
N THR A 9 1.02 -6.77 0.04
CA THR A 9 2.49 -6.83 0.10
C THR A 9 3.07 -5.62 0.82
N ALA A 10 2.63 -4.41 0.44
CA ALA A 10 3.07 -3.18 1.09
C ALA A 10 2.64 -3.12 2.56
N ARG A 11 1.43 -3.60 2.89
CA ARG A 11 0.94 -3.71 4.28
C ARG A 11 1.82 -4.62 5.14
N LYS A 12 2.25 -5.78 4.61
CA LYS A 12 3.19 -6.66 5.30
C LYS A 12 4.55 -6.00 5.50
N ALA A 13 5.05 -5.26 4.50
CA ALA A 13 6.28 -4.50 4.62
C ALA A 13 6.19 -3.43 5.72
N LEU A 14 5.07 -2.70 5.80
CA LEU A 14 4.84 -1.70 6.84
C LEU A 14 4.84 -2.35 8.24
N HIS A 15 4.14 -3.48 8.39
CA HIS A 15 4.09 -4.20 9.67
C HIS A 15 5.47 -4.67 10.12
N ASN A 16 6.29 -5.16 9.19
CA ASN A 16 7.66 -5.57 9.47
C ASN A 16 8.55 -4.37 9.81
N ALA A 17 8.39 -3.24 9.13
CA ALA A 17 9.13 -2.02 9.43
C ALA A 17 8.82 -1.49 10.84
N LEU A 18 7.53 -1.47 11.22
CA LEU A 18 7.09 -1.09 12.56
C LEU A 18 7.62 -2.04 13.64
N LYS A 19 7.66 -3.35 13.36
CA LYS A 19 8.24 -4.35 14.28
C LYS A 19 9.76 -4.27 14.38
N GLY A 20 10.44 -3.94 13.29
CA GLY A 20 11.89 -3.92 13.18
C GLY A 20 12.56 -2.69 13.80
N LYS A 21 11.79 -1.72 14.33
CA LYS A 21 12.28 -0.37 14.65
C LYS A 21 13.00 0.27 13.47
N ASP A 22 12.49 0.06 12.26
CA ASP A 22 12.96 0.79 11.08
C ASP A 22 12.79 2.30 11.30
N ASN A 23 13.58 3.09 10.57
CA ASN A 23 13.52 4.55 10.65
C ASN A 23 12.14 5.07 10.24
N GLU A 24 11.67 6.13 10.90
CA GLU A 24 10.37 6.78 10.66
C GLU A 24 10.16 7.12 9.18
N GLU A 25 11.22 7.57 8.51
CA GLU A 25 11.19 7.91 7.08
C GLU A 25 10.77 6.72 6.20
N LYS A 26 11.25 5.52 6.52
CA LYS A 26 10.93 4.29 5.77
C LYS A 26 9.49 3.83 6.03
N VAL A 27 9.01 4.00 7.26
CA VAL A 27 7.60 3.77 7.61
C VAL A 27 6.68 4.72 6.83
N LEU A 28 7.07 6.00 6.74
CA LEU A 28 6.34 7.01 5.98
C LEU A 28 6.34 6.74 4.47
N GLU A 29 7.46 6.29 3.91
CA GLU A 29 7.56 5.91 2.51
C GLU A 29 6.60 4.78 2.16
N ILE A 30 6.62 3.69 2.94
CA ILE A 30 5.74 2.54 2.73
C ILE A 30 4.27 2.95 2.90
N SER A 31 3.95 3.79 3.89
CA SER A 31 2.59 4.28 4.11
C SER A 31 2.04 5.06 2.90
N ARG A 32 2.87 5.95 2.31
CA ARG A 32 2.50 6.70 1.10
C ARG A 32 2.28 5.79 -0.11
N GLU A 33 3.03 4.69 -0.19
CA GLU A 33 2.88 3.71 -1.27
C GLU A 33 1.56 2.95 -1.15
N ILE A 34 1.18 2.54 0.07
CA ILE A 34 -0.12 1.92 0.35
C ILE A 34 -1.26 2.85 -0.05
N ASP A 35 -1.20 4.13 0.32
CA ASP A 35 -2.24 5.12 -0.04
C ASP A 35 -2.41 5.25 -1.56
N LYS A 36 -1.31 5.27 -2.33
CA LYS A 36 -1.37 5.29 -3.79
C LYS A 36 -2.10 4.07 -4.33
N TYR A 37 -1.78 2.88 -3.83
CA TYR A 37 -2.42 1.65 -4.29
C TYR A 37 -3.91 1.58 -3.92
N ILE A 38 -4.30 2.10 -2.75
CA ILE A 38 -5.72 2.20 -2.36
C ILE A 38 -6.47 3.13 -3.32
N ILE A 39 -5.91 4.30 -3.63
CA ILE A 39 -6.52 5.24 -4.59
C ILE A 39 -6.66 4.60 -5.98
N GLU A 40 -5.64 3.89 -6.43
CA GLU A 40 -5.64 3.17 -7.72
C GLU A 40 -6.71 2.09 -7.74
N TYR A 41 -6.84 1.28 -6.68
CA TYR A 41 -7.88 0.26 -6.56
C TYR A 41 -9.28 0.85 -6.72
N TYR A 42 -9.59 1.95 -6.02
CA TYR A 42 -10.89 2.61 -6.15
C TYR A 42 -11.11 3.30 -7.49
N LYS A 43 -10.05 3.73 -8.19
CA LYS A 43 -10.15 4.27 -9.55
C LYS A 43 -10.43 3.17 -10.56
N GLU A 44 -9.75 2.03 -10.46
CA GLU A 44 -10.00 0.85 -11.30
C GLU A 44 -11.39 0.25 -11.06
N ASP A 45 -11.88 0.26 -9.82
CA ASP A 45 -13.24 -0.20 -9.51
C ASP A 45 -14.31 0.72 -10.14
N LYS A 46 -14.06 2.04 -10.12
CA LYS A 46 -14.95 3.01 -10.78
C LYS A 46 -14.91 2.94 -12.31
N SER A 47 -13.78 2.59 -12.92
CA SER A 47 -13.67 2.45 -14.38
C SER A 47 -14.34 1.17 -14.92
N LYS A 48 -14.55 0.16 -14.08
CA LYS A 48 -15.30 -1.06 -14.42
C LYS A 48 -16.82 -0.91 -14.35
N LYS A 49 -17.32 0.24 -13.89
CA LYS A 49 -18.76 0.48 -13.64
C LYS A 49 -19.49 1.24 -14.76
N TYR A 50 -18.83 1.49 -15.90
CA TYR A 50 -19.40 2.21 -17.04
C TYR A 50 -19.20 1.44 -18.34
#